data_AF-A0A7S2J1S5-F1
#
_entry.id   AF-A0A7S2J1S5-F1
#
_cell.length_a   1.000
_cell.length_b   1.000
_cell.length_c   1.000
_cell.angle_alpha   90.00
_cell.angle_beta   90.00
_cell.angle_gamma   90.00
#
_symmetry.space_group_name_H-M   'P 1'
#
loop_
_entity.id
_entity.type
_entity.pdbx_description
1 polymer ?
#
loop_
_entity_poly.entity_id
_entity_poly.type
_entity_poly.pdbx_seq_one_letter_code
_entity_poly.pdbx_strand_id
1 'polypeptide(L)'
;TAAFARGGLDDAAADFGILWDFPSLFQEPRSEAQAALFQQSLSTLHVWYGHAETVVWMQPDLPEDLRETVPSYESSGWCFVESTVSAGVRRYDRRLNLSLRTGKETNYGGDPKLPPSCSLDRICAARRPAPMNPVQMEAELRSGARTFTSSADV
;
A
#
# COMPACT_ATOMS: atom_id res chain seq x y z
N THR A 1 -4.68 3.50 22.93
CA THR A 1 -6.04 3.67 23.49
C THR A 1 -6.45 5.13 23.58
N ALA A 2 -5.78 6.01 24.34
CA ALA A 2 -6.16 7.44 24.41
C ALA A 2 -5.92 8.26 23.12
N ALA A 3 -4.89 7.93 22.33
CA ALA A 3 -4.63 8.60 21.05
C ALA A 3 -5.69 8.25 19.98
N PHE A 4 -6.14 7.01 19.96
CA PHE A 4 -7.22 6.55 19.08
C PHE A 4 -8.57 7.15 19.49
N ALA A 5 -8.85 7.24 20.80
CA ALA A 5 -10.04 7.95 21.31
C ALA A 5 -10.06 9.43 20.90
N ARG A 6 -8.92 10.14 21.01
CA ARG A 6 -8.81 11.53 20.51
C ARG A 6 -9.05 11.66 19.00
N GLY A 7 -8.82 10.58 18.25
CA GLY A 7 -9.10 10.49 16.82
C GLY A 7 -10.51 10.00 16.49
N GLY A 8 -11.39 9.80 17.49
CA GLY A 8 -12.76 9.31 17.28
C GLY A 8 -12.85 7.80 16.99
N LEU A 9 -11.83 7.03 17.39
CA LEU A 9 -11.74 5.58 17.20
C LEU A 9 -11.95 4.80 18.51
N ASP A 10 -12.72 5.38 19.44
CA ASP A 10 -13.16 4.79 20.70
C ASP A 10 -14.59 4.22 20.66
N ASP A 11 -15.30 4.42 19.54
CA ASP A 11 -16.63 3.86 19.34
C ASP A 11 -16.54 2.34 19.09
N ALA A 12 -17.32 1.56 19.84
CA ALA A 12 -17.33 0.10 19.81
C ALA A 12 -17.83 -0.49 18.48
N ALA A 13 -18.26 0.36 17.54
CA ALA A 13 -18.85 -0.03 16.27
C ALA A 13 -17.84 -0.24 15.12
N ALA A 14 -16.56 0.13 15.29
CA ALA A 14 -15.57 0.06 14.23
C ALA A 14 -14.36 -0.82 14.62
N ASP A 15 -14.46 -2.12 14.34
CA ASP A 15 -13.31 -3.03 14.39
C ASP A 15 -12.53 -2.93 13.07
N PHE A 16 -11.32 -2.37 13.12
CA PHE A 16 -10.40 -2.38 11.99
C PHE A 16 -8.99 -2.79 12.42
N GLY A 17 -8.31 -3.54 11.55
CA GLY A 17 -6.90 -3.86 11.70
C GLY A 17 -6.07 -3.04 10.72
N ILE A 18 -4.94 -2.50 11.19
CA ILE A 18 -3.93 -1.89 10.32
C ILE A 18 -2.71 -2.78 10.34
N LEU A 19 -2.27 -3.19 9.15
CA LEU A 19 -0.93 -3.74 8.94
C LEU A 19 -0.10 -2.65 8.26
N TRP A 20 1.02 -2.30 8.88
CA TRP A 20 2.00 -1.40 8.29
C TRP A 20 3.29 -2.17 8.03
N ASP A 21 3.47 -2.61 6.80
CA ASP A 21 4.50 -3.53 6.37
C ASP A 21 5.95 -3.13 6.71
N PHE A 22 6.44 -2.00 6.20
CA PHE A 22 7.82 -1.58 6.33
C PHE A 22 8.29 -1.51 7.80
N PRO A 23 7.59 -0.80 8.72
CA PRO A 23 7.98 -0.78 10.13
C PRO A 23 7.66 -2.08 10.88
N SER A 24 6.87 -3.00 10.30
CA SER A 24 6.62 -4.32 10.90
C SER A 24 7.76 -5.31 10.67
N LEU A 25 8.73 -4.97 9.82
CA LEU A 25 9.91 -5.79 9.53
C LEU A 25 11.18 -5.22 10.19
N PHE A 26 12.10 -6.11 10.59
CA PHE A 26 13.42 -5.68 11.05
C PHE A 26 14.20 -5.01 9.91
N GLN A 27 14.64 -3.78 10.15
CA GLN A 27 15.46 -3.01 9.20
C GLN A 27 16.95 -3.25 9.43
N GLU A 28 17.78 -2.94 8.42
CA GLU A 28 19.24 -3.03 8.55
C GLU A 28 19.82 -1.98 9.51
N PRO A 29 20.93 -2.28 10.20
CA PRO A 29 21.64 -3.57 10.23
C PRO A 29 20.91 -4.63 11.07
N ARG A 30 20.79 -5.86 10.55
CA ARG A 30 20.15 -6.99 11.23
C ARG A 30 21.16 -7.94 11.88
N SER A 31 20.85 -8.40 13.10
CA SER A 31 21.47 -9.61 13.66
C SER A 31 20.99 -10.87 12.93
N GLU A 32 21.69 -11.99 13.10
CA GLU A 32 21.31 -13.28 12.49
C GLU A 32 19.88 -13.71 12.86
N ALA A 33 19.51 -13.56 14.14
CA ALA A 33 18.15 -13.86 14.60
C ALA A 33 17.10 -12.93 13.97
N GLN A 34 17.42 -11.64 13.82
CA GLN A 34 16.53 -10.68 13.14
C GLN A 34 16.41 -10.97 11.64
N ALA A 35 17.48 -11.40 10.99
CA ALA A 35 17.47 -11.79 9.58
C ALA A 35 16.56 -12.99 9.35
N ALA A 36 16.63 -14.01 10.22
CA ALA A 36 15.74 -15.17 10.16
C ALA A 36 14.27 -14.77 10.32
N LEU A 37 13.96 -13.91 11.32
CA LEU A 37 12.61 -13.40 11.53
C LEU A 37 12.12 -12.51 10.39
N PHE A 38 12.99 -11.69 9.80
CA PHE A 38 12.64 -10.89 8.62
C PHE A 38 12.20 -11.78 7.46
N GLN A 39 12.98 -12.82 7.13
CA GLN A 39 12.66 -13.73 6.03
C GLN A 39 11.35 -14.46 6.28
N GLN A 40 11.14 -14.94 7.52
CA GLN A 40 9.88 -15.56 7.92
C GLN A 40 8.71 -14.58 7.77
N SER A 41 8.81 -13.37 8.33
CA SER A 41 7.75 -12.36 8.26
C SER A 41 7.44 -11.96 6.81
N LEU A 42 8.46 -11.71 6.00
CA LEU A 42 8.31 -11.33 4.60
C LEU A 42 7.53 -12.39 3.82
N SER A 43 7.81 -13.69 4.04
CA SER A 43 7.09 -14.80 3.40
C SER A 43 5.59 -14.85 3.75
N THR A 44 5.18 -14.23 4.86
CA THR A 44 3.77 -14.21 5.30
C THR A 44 3.02 -12.95 4.87
N LEU A 45 3.73 -11.85 4.58
CA LEU A 45 3.10 -10.59 4.17
C LEU A 45 2.32 -10.71 2.86
N HIS A 46 2.73 -11.64 1.98
CA HIS A 46 2.03 -11.94 0.73
C HIS A 46 0.55 -12.29 0.96
N VAL A 47 0.18 -12.87 2.11
CA VAL A 47 -1.22 -13.17 2.44
C VAL A 47 -2.04 -11.88 2.51
N TRP A 48 -1.51 -10.85 3.16
CA TRP A 48 -2.20 -9.56 3.32
C TRP A 48 -2.25 -8.79 2.00
N TYR A 49 -1.15 -8.79 1.24
CA TYR A 49 -1.08 -8.18 -0.08
C TYR A 49 -1.98 -8.90 -1.10
N GLY A 50 -2.17 -10.21 -0.95
CA GLY A 50 -2.99 -11.04 -1.83
C GLY A 50 -4.45 -11.21 -1.41
N HIS A 51 -4.89 -10.66 -0.27
CA HIS A 51 -6.26 -10.84 0.20
C HIS A 51 -7.23 -9.84 -0.46
N ALA A 52 -8.34 -10.32 -1.03
CA ALA A 52 -9.31 -9.47 -1.74
C ALA A 52 -10.11 -8.51 -0.82
N GLU A 53 -10.17 -8.82 0.48
CA GLU A 53 -10.87 -7.99 1.48
C GLU A 53 -9.97 -6.94 2.15
N THR A 54 -8.66 -6.93 1.90
CA THR A 54 -7.81 -5.85 2.44
C THR A 54 -7.93 -4.60 1.58
N VAL A 55 -7.97 -3.44 2.24
CA VAL A 55 -7.90 -2.14 1.59
C VAL A 55 -6.44 -1.70 1.55
N VAL A 56 -5.93 -1.36 0.36
CA VAL A 56 -4.55 -0.89 0.19
C VAL A 56 -4.55 0.61 -0.03
N TRP A 57 -3.80 1.31 0.82
CA TRP A 57 -3.56 2.75 0.72
C TRP A 57 -2.17 2.97 0.15
N MET A 58 -2.10 3.33 -1.13
CA MET A 58 -0.85 3.62 -1.81
C MET A 58 -0.42 5.05 -1.53
N GLN A 59 0.82 5.24 -1.08
CA GLN A 59 1.44 6.56 -0.91
C GLN A 59 2.58 6.71 -1.91
N PRO A 60 2.30 7.13 -3.16
CA PRO A 60 3.34 7.24 -4.18
C PRO A 60 4.21 8.49 -4.02
N ASP A 61 3.69 9.52 -3.34
CA ASP A 61 4.42 10.75 -3.11
C ASP A 61 5.48 10.56 -2.02
N LEU A 62 6.73 10.86 -2.36
CA LEU A 62 7.82 10.98 -1.41
C LEU A 62 7.98 12.42 -0.91
N PRO A 63 8.35 12.62 0.37
CA PRO A 63 8.86 13.89 0.87
C PRO A 63 9.98 14.44 -0.03
N GLU A 64 10.00 15.75 -0.23
CA GLU A 64 10.92 16.40 -1.20
C GLU A 64 12.39 16.07 -0.93
N ASP A 65 12.77 16.04 0.34
CA ASP A 65 14.12 15.73 0.82
C ASP A 65 14.57 14.29 0.57
N LEU A 66 13.64 13.38 0.28
CA LEU A 66 13.93 11.96 0.03
C LEU A 66 13.93 11.60 -1.46
N ARG A 67 13.47 12.49 -2.35
CA ARG A 67 13.29 12.18 -3.80
C ARG A 67 14.59 11.85 -4.53
N GLU A 68 15.72 12.39 -4.07
CA GLU A 68 17.03 12.13 -4.68
C GLU A 68 17.72 10.89 -4.11
N THR A 69 17.29 10.42 -2.93
CA THR A 69 18.00 9.36 -2.18
C THR A 69 17.25 8.02 -2.17
N VAL A 70 15.93 8.04 -2.43
CA VAL A 70 15.06 6.87 -2.43
C VAL A 70 14.42 6.72 -3.81
N PRO A 71 14.32 5.49 -4.37
CA PRO A 71 13.57 5.25 -5.59
C PRO A 71 12.14 5.78 -5.51
N SER A 72 11.63 6.36 -6.59
CA SER A 72 10.22 6.74 -6.66
C SER A 72 9.32 5.52 -6.57
N TYR A 73 8.04 5.74 -6.28
CA TYR A 73 7.06 4.66 -6.25
C TYR A 73 7.02 3.87 -7.56
N GLU A 74 7.15 4.57 -8.69
CA GLU A 74 7.17 3.97 -10.01
C GLU A 74 8.46 3.21 -10.29
N SER A 75 9.63 3.73 -9.88
CA SER A 75 10.88 3.01 -10.13
C SER A 75 11.14 1.86 -9.16
N SER A 76 10.47 1.84 -7.99
CA SER A 76 10.56 0.75 -7.03
C SER A 76 9.93 -0.55 -7.54
N GLY A 77 10.71 -1.63 -7.55
CA GLY A 77 10.27 -2.97 -7.92
C GLY A 77 9.19 -3.53 -6.99
N TRP A 78 9.33 -3.30 -5.68
CA TRP A 78 8.33 -3.71 -4.69
C TRP A 78 7.01 -3.00 -4.88
N CYS A 79 7.04 -1.66 -4.97
CA CYS A 79 5.83 -0.87 -5.19
C CYS A 79 5.13 -1.25 -6.51
N PHE A 80 5.91 -1.56 -7.55
CA PHE A 80 5.38 -2.08 -8.81
C PHE A 80 4.66 -3.44 -8.63
N VAL A 81 5.29 -4.42 -7.97
CA VAL A 81 4.70 -5.75 -7.72
C VAL A 81 3.42 -5.62 -6.90
N GLU A 82 3.48 -4.91 -5.77
CA GLU A 82 2.33 -4.71 -4.88
C GLU A 82 1.18 -4.02 -5.59
N SER A 83 1.46 -2.95 -6.33
CA SER A 83 0.45 -2.19 -7.03
C SER A 83 -0.22 -3.00 -8.14
N THR A 84 0.53 -3.88 -8.81
CA THR A 84 0.04 -4.76 -9.88
C THR A 84 -0.79 -5.91 -9.34
N VAL A 85 -0.32 -6.62 -8.32
CA VAL A 85 -1.07 -7.68 -7.64
C VAL A 85 -2.35 -7.11 -7.03
N SER A 86 -2.24 -5.93 -6.38
CA SER A 86 -3.40 -5.23 -5.84
C SER A 86 -4.41 -4.87 -6.91
N ALA A 87 -3.94 -4.45 -8.09
CA ALA A 87 -4.79 -4.20 -9.25
C ALA A 87 -5.44 -5.48 -9.81
N GLY A 88 -4.85 -6.67 -9.67
CA GLY A 88 -5.44 -7.92 -10.13
C GLY A 88 -6.51 -8.48 -9.18
N VAL A 89 -6.29 -8.38 -7.87
CA VAL A 89 -7.07 -9.13 -6.88
C VAL A 89 -8.26 -8.33 -6.31
N ARG A 90 -8.13 -7.02 -6.18
CA ARG A 90 -9.09 -6.21 -5.41
C ARG A 90 -10.18 -5.61 -6.26
N ARG A 91 -11.38 -5.48 -5.67
CA ARG A 91 -12.44 -4.60 -6.17
C ARG A 91 -11.92 -3.17 -6.38
N TYR A 92 -12.57 -2.43 -7.27
CA TYR A 92 -12.09 -1.13 -7.71
C TYR A 92 -11.93 -0.13 -6.54
N ASP A 93 -12.81 -0.19 -5.54
CA ASP A 93 -12.93 0.67 -4.36
C ASP A 93 -11.99 0.32 -3.19
N ARG A 94 -11.15 -0.71 -3.32
CA ARG A 94 -10.25 -1.18 -2.25
C ARG A 94 -8.76 -0.94 -2.50
N ARG A 95 -8.45 -0.18 -3.55
CA ARG A 95 -7.08 0.23 -3.90
C ARG A 95 -7.08 1.74 -4.06
N LEU A 96 -6.55 2.44 -3.06
CA LEU A 96 -6.64 3.88 -2.93
C LEU A 96 -5.29 4.53 -3.22
N ASN A 97 -5.22 5.36 -4.26
CA ASN A 97 -4.07 6.21 -4.52
C ASN A 97 -4.18 7.53 -3.74
N LEU A 98 -3.37 7.67 -2.71
CA LEU A 98 -3.40 8.83 -1.82
C LEU A 98 -2.85 10.12 -2.44
N SER A 99 -2.15 10.06 -3.58
CA SER A 99 -1.76 11.29 -4.30
C SER A 99 -2.93 12.00 -4.96
N LEU A 100 -4.08 11.34 -5.08
CA LEU A 100 -5.31 11.94 -5.61
C LEU A 100 -6.10 12.75 -4.58
N ARG A 101 -5.67 12.77 -3.31
CA ARG A 101 -6.35 13.53 -2.25
C ARG A 101 -6.41 15.01 -2.61
N THR A 102 -7.53 15.62 -2.25
CA THR A 102 -7.84 17.02 -2.48
C THR A 102 -7.81 17.85 -1.21
N GLY A 103 -7.74 17.21 -0.04
CA GLY A 103 -7.84 17.84 1.27
C GLY A 103 -9.29 18.16 1.71
N LYS A 104 -10.28 17.76 0.91
CA LYS A 104 -11.72 17.95 1.19
C LYS A 104 -12.38 16.67 1.71
N GLU A 105 -11.62 15.57 1.79
CA GLU A 105 -12.08 14.29 2.28
C GLU A 105 -12.39 14.38 3.76
N THR A 106 -13.61 14.05 4.16
CA THR A 106 -14.06 14.08 5.56
C THR A 106 -14.49 12.71 6.07
N ASN A 107 -14.63 11.72 5.19
CA ASN A 107 -14.88 10.33 5.55
C ASN A 107 -14.17 9.34 4.62
N TYR A 108 -14.05 8.08 5.05
CA TYR A 108 -13.54 6.99 4.20
C TYR A 108 -14.49 6.68 3.05
N GLY A 109 -15.80 6.60 3.34
CA GLY A 109 -16.87 6.43 2.37
C GLY A 109 -18.20 6.06 3.02
N GLY A 110 -19.20 5.74 2.19
CA GLY A 110 -20.45 5.11 2.65
C GLY A 110 -21.52 6.03 3.23
N ASP A 111 -21.28 7.34 3.41
CA ASP A 111 -22.35 8.28 3.78
C ASP A 111 -23.07 8.80 2.51
N PRO A 112 -24.33 8.39 2.26
CA PRO A 112 -25.08 8.83 1.09
C PRO A 112 -25.47 10.32 1.14
N LYS A 113 -25.35 10.97 2.30
CA LYS A 113 -25.66 12.40 2.47
C LYS A 113 -24.49 13.31 2.09
N LEU A 114 -23.28 12.77 2.02
CA LEU A 114 -22.09 13.55 1.69
C LEU A 114 -21.82 13.55 0.17
N PRO A 115 -21.36 14.68 -0.40
CA PRO A 115 -20.93 14.73 -1.79
C PRO A 115 -19.81 13.70 -2.06
N PRO A 116 -19.72 13.12 -3.27
CA PRO A 116 -18.61 12.23 -3.64
C PRO A 116 -17.23 12.83 -3.43
N SER A 117 -17.10 14.15 -3.52
CA SER A 117 -15.86 14.89 -3.28
C SER A 117 -15.39 14.91 -1.82
N CYS A 118 -16.19 14.39 -0.89
CA CYS A 118 -15.83 14.27 0.53
C CYS A 118 -15.40 12.84 0.91
N SER A 119 -15.49 11.90 -0.04
CA SER A 119 -15.33 10.45 0.17
C SER A 119 -13.94 10.00 -0.29
N LEU A 120 -13.09 9.57 0.65
CA LEU A 120 -11.71 9.16 0.37
C LEU A 120 -11.66 7.99 -0.62
N ASP A 121 -12.48 6.96 -0.42
CA ASP A 121 -12.56 5.79 -1.30
C ASP A 121 -12.89 6.17 -2.74
N ARG A 122 -13.82 7.11 -2.96
CA ARG A 122 -14.22 7.55 -4.31
C ARG A 122 -13.14 8.37 -5.00
N ILE A 123 -12.51 9.28 -4.26
CA ILE A 123 -11.45 10.15 -4.82
C ILE A 123 -10.20 9.33 -5.11
N CYS A 124 -9.75 8.54 -4.14
CA CYS A 124 -8.49 7.81 -4.25
C CYS A 124 -8.60 6.50 -5.05
N ALA A 125 -9.79 5.92 -5.22
CA ALA A 125 -9.98 4.79 -6.14
C ALA A 125 -10.21 5.21 -7.60
N ALA A 126 -10.39 6.51 -7.86
CA ALA A 126 -10.65 7.00 -9.21
C ALA A 126 -9.46 6.72 -10.16
N ARG A 127 -9.77 6.61 -11.46
CA ARG A 127 -8.76 6.53 -12.55
C ARG A 127 -7.80 5.33 -12.44
N ARG A 128 -8.26 4.21 -11.88
CA ARG A 128 -7.47 2.97 -11.83
C ARG A 128 -7.20 2.44 -13.25
N PRO A 129 -5.94 2.16 -13.61
CA PRO A 129 -5.63 1.50 -14.88
C PRO A 129 -6.17 0.07 -14.87
N ALA A 130 -6.44 -0.47 -16.06
CA ALA A 130 -6.82 -1.87 -16.19
C ALA A 130 -5.73 -2.78 -15.58
N PRO A 131 -6.11 -3.88 -14.91
CA PRO A 131 -5.13 -4.80 -14.33
C PRO A 131 -4.20 -5.33 -15.41
N MET A 132 -2.90 -5.26 -15.16
CA MET A 132 -1.89 -5.87 -16.02
C MET A 132 -2.00 -7.39 -15.92
N ASN A 133 -1.86 -8.10 -17.05
CA ASN A 133 -1.86 -9.56 -17.01
C ASN A 133 -0.49 -10.10 -16.56
N PRO A 134 -0.41 -11.36 -16.08
CA PRO A 134 0.84 -11.91 -15.55
C PRO A 134 2.00 -11.93 -16.55
N VAL A 135 1.73 -12.15 -17.85
CA VAL A 135 2.77 -12.19 -18.90
C VAL A 135 3.39 -10.82 -19.12
N GLN A 136 2.56 -9.77 -19.12
CA GLN A 136 3.04 -8.39 -19.21
C GLN A 136 3.83 -7.99 -17.96
N MET A 137 3.36 -8.40 -16.77
CA MET A 137 4.05 -8.15 -15.52
C MET A 137 5.43 -8.82 -15.49
N GLU A 138 5.54 -10.07 -15.96
CA GLU A 138 6.82 -10.77 -16.07
C GLU A 138 7.78 -10.04 -17.02
N ALA A 139 7.30 -9.58 -18.17
CA ALA A 139 8.12 -8.83 -19.12
C ALA A 139 8.66 -7.53 -18.52
N GLU A 140 7.82 -6.78 -17.79
CA GLU A 140 8.21 -5.56 -17.07
C GLU A 140 9.27 -5.84 -16.01
N LEU A 141 9.10 -6.89 -15.21
CA LEU A 141 10.07 -7.29 -14.17
C LEU A 141 11.43 -7.69 -14.78
N ARG A 142 11.41 -8.41 -15.90
CA ARG A 142 12.63 -8.84 -16.60
C ARG A 142 13.33 -7.71 -17.37
N SER A 143 12.65 -6.59 -17.64
CA SER A 143 13.23 -5.47 -18.39
C SER A 143 14.39 -4.77 -17.67
N GLY A 144 14.50 -4.94 -16.35
CA GLY A 144 15.47 -4.21 -15.53
C GLY A 144 15.12 -2.75 -15.27
N ALA A 145 13.93 -2.29 -15.66
CA ALA A 145 13.47 -0.92 -15.46
C ALA A 145 13.09 -0.58 -14.01
N ARG A 146 13.01 -1.59 -13.12
CA ARG A 146 12.62 -1.43 -11.72
C ARG A 146 13.80 -1.75 -10.79
N THR A 147 13.91 -1.01 -9.70
CA THR A 147 14.94 -1.18 -8.68
C THR A 147 14.42 -1.98 -7.49
N PHE A 148 15.07 -3.08 -7.17
CA PHE A 148 14.84 -3.85 -5.95
C PHE A 148 15.90 -3.50 -4.90
N THR A 149 15.50 -3.49 -3.63
CA THR A 149 16.34 -3.03 -2.52
C THR A 149 17.22 -4.14 -1.93
N SER A 150 16.95 -5.40 -2.25
CA SER A 150 17.67 -6.56 -1.73
C SER A 150 17.74 -7.69 -2.77
N SER A 151 18.79 -8.50 -2.72
CA SER A 151 18.92 -9.70 -3.58
C SER A 151 17.97 -10.82 -3.19
N ALA A 152 17.40 -10.78 -1.98
CA ALA A 152 16.32 -11.69 -1.58
C ALA A 152 14.97 -11.31 -2.22
N ASP A 153 14.92 -10.21 -2.98
CA ASP A 153 13.72 -9.66 -3.58
C ASP A 153 13.55 -10.07 -5.07
N VAL A 154 14.53 -10.83 -5.62
CA VAL A 154 14.60 -11.27 -7.03
C VAL A 154 14.42 -12.78 -7.17
#